data_AF-W2MS28-F1
#
_entry.id   AF-W2MS28-F1
#
_cell.length_a   1.000
_cell.length_b   1.000
_cell.length_c   1.000
_cell.angle_alpha   90.00
_cell.angle_beta   90.00
_cell.angle_gamma   90.00
#
_symmetry.space_group_name_H-M   'P 1'
#
loop_
_entity.id
_entity.type
_entity.pdbx_description
1 polymer ?
#
loop_
_entity_poly.entity_id
_entity_poly.type
_entity_poly.pdbx_seq_one_letter_code
_entity_poly.pdbx_strand_id
1 'polypeptide(L)'
;MTELFTLGWQLDELGKPIVGNGSDEKPFIAGLSTKPLMLRLMVPPECFIFHLDATYKFNQCGYPVLLVGISDRSRRFHLIALIVNSQETQPIFQAPLAAVRRFYYWISGKDLQ
;
A
#
# COMPACT_ATOMS: atom_id res chain seq x y z
N MET A 1 -9.95 16.18 7.07
CA MET A 1 -10.15 14.97 6.23
C MET A 1 -8.85 14.16 6.21
N THR A 2 -8.49 13.58 7.36
CA THR A 2 -7.22 12.83 7.59
C THR A 2 -7.51 11.45 8.16
N GLU A 3 -8.74 10.98 8.00
CA GLU A 3 -9.15 9.68 8.54
C GLU A 3 -8.32 8.57 7.91
N LEU A 4 -7.83 7.72 8.79
CA LEU A 4 -7.08 6.53 8.46
C LEU A 4 -8.02 5.53 7.82
N PHE A 5 -7.57 4.88 6.75
CA PHE A 5 -8.24 3.72 6.21
C PHE A 5 -7.25 2.59 6.00
N THR A 6 -7.78 1.37 6.05
CA THR A 6 -7.04 0.15 5.84
C THR A 6 -7.11 -0.28 4.37
N LEU A 7 -5.95 -0.61 3.80
CA LEU A 7 -5.80 -1.22 2.49
C LEU A 7 -5.78 -2.74 2.66
N GLY A 8 -6.69 -3.44 2.01
CA GLY A 8 -6.60 -4.88 1.79
C GLY A 8 -6.55 -5.19 0.30
N TRP A 9 -6.13 -6.40 -0.08
CA TRP A 9 -6.15 -6.82 -1.48
C TRP A 9 -7.48 -7.51 -1.84
N GLN A 10 -7.67 -8.73 -1.33
CA GLN A 10 -8.91 -9.47 -1.50
C GLN A 10 -10.03 -8.81 -0.72
N LEU A 11 -11.18 -8.67 -1.38
CA LEU A 11 -12.43 -8.22 -0.78
C LEU A 11 -13.46 -9.34 -0.90
N ASP A 12 -14.34 -9.45 0.08
CA ASP A 12 -15.51 -10.32 0.01
C ASP A 12 -16.62 -9.70 -0.87
N GLU A 13 -17.74 -10.40 -1.00
CA GLU A 13 -18.91 -9.94 -1.77
C GLU A 13 -19.52 -8.64 -1.23
N LEU A 14 -19.25 -8.29 0.03
CA LEU A 14 -19.69 -7.07 0.69
C LEU A 14 -18.64 -5.94 0.60
N GLY A 15 -17.53 -6.16 -0.11
CA GLY A 15 -16.44 -5.21 -0.25
C GLY A 15 -15.55 -5.08 0.99
N LYS A 16 -15.64 -5.99 1.96
CA LYS A 16 -14.78 -5.98 3.15
C LYS A 16 -13.47 -6.72 2.88
N PRO A 17 -12.34 -6.25 3.43
CA PRO A 17 -11.07 -6.95 3.31
C PRO A 17 -11.13 -8.38 3.85
N ILE A 18 -10.70 -9.35 3.03
CA ILE A 18 -10.41 -10.71 3.49
C ILE A 18 -9.00 -10.70 4.06
N VAL A 19 -8.87 -11.03 5.34
CA VAL A 19 -7.59 -11.03 6.07
C VAL A 19 -7.23 -12.47 6.42
N GLY A 20 -6.10 -12.95 5.93
CA GLY A 20 -5.53 -14.24 6.30
C GLY A 20 -4.99 -14.25 7.74
N ASN A 21 -4.57 -15.42 8.22
CA ASN A 21 -3.98 -15.57 9.56
C ASN A 21 -2.44 -15.41 9.56
N GLY A 22 -1.83 -15.27 8.38
CA GLY A 22 -0.39 -15.06 8.21
C GLY A 22 0.40 -16.35 8.03
N SER A 23 -0.25 -17.51 7.97
CA SER A 23 0.38 -18.76 7.52
C SER A 23 0.59 -18.75 6.02
N ASP A 24 1.42 -19.65 5.52
CA ASP A 24 1.70 -19.76 4.09
C ASP A 24 0.46 -20.16 3.28
N GLU A 25 -0.47 -20.91 3.88
CA GLU A 25 -1.75 -21.27 3.26
C GLU A 25 -2.77 -20.12 3.28
N LYS A 26 -2.66 -19.20 4.25
CA LYS A 26 -3.60 -18.08 4.44
C LYS A 26 -2.83 -16.78 4.69
N PRO A 27 -2.12 -16.28 3.66
CA PRO A 27 -1.36 -15.05 3.76
C PRO A 27 -2.29 -13.85 3.96
N PHE A 28 -1.78 -12.78 4.58
CA PHE A 28 -2.47 -11.50 4.68
C PHE A 28 -1.62 -10.33 4.18
N ILE A 29 -2.34 -9.30 3.78
CA ILE A 29 -1.81 -7.98 3.47
C ILE A 29 -2.68 -6.98 4.23
N ALA A 30 -2.05 -6.13 5.03
CA ALA A 30 -2.74 -5.09 5.77
C ALA A 30 -1.97 -3.78 5.61
N GLY A 31 -2.56 -2.84 4.87
CA GLY A 31 -1.98 -1.52 4.67
C GLY A 31 -2.74 -0.41 5.36
N LEU A 32 -2.08 0.72 5.54
CA LEU A 32 -2.59 1.92 6.19
C LEU A 32 -2.24 3.13 5.32
N SER A 33 -3.24 3.98 5.08
CA SER A 33 -3.07 5.25 4.37
C SER A 33 -4.16 6.24 4.79
N THR A 34 -4.08 7.46 4.26
CA THR A 34 -5.13 8.49 4.39
C THR A 34 -5.39 9.10 3.02
N LYS A 35 -6.57 9.70 2.84
CA LYS A 35 -6.92 10.34 1.54
C LYS A 35 -5.85 11.34 1.09
N PRO A 36 -5.34 12.26 1.94
CA PRO A 36 -4.26 13.16 1.55
C PRO A 36 -2.97 12.46 1.12
N LEU A 37 -2.59 11.34 1.74
CA LEU A 37 -1.39 10.60 1.33
C LEU A 37 -1.58 10.01 -0.07
N MET A 38 -2.73 9.38 -0.34
CA MET A 38 -3.01 8.78 -1.64
C MET A 38 -3.09 9.83 -2.77
N LEU A 39 -3.69 10.99 -2.49
CA LEU A 39 -3.82 12.08 -3.46
C LEU A 39 -2.49 12.72 -3.87
N ARG A 40 -1.39 12.44 -3.16
CA ARG A 40 -0.05 12.86 -3.62
C ARG A 40 0.35 12.21 -4.94
N LEU A 41 -0.22 11.05 -5.28
CA LEU A 41 0.01 10.39 -6.58
C LEU A 41 -0.66 11.12 -7.76
N MET A 42 -1.42 12.20 -7.53
CA MET A 42 -2.01 12.99 -8.61
C MET A 42 -1.01 13.83 -9.39
N VAL A 43 0.22 14.00 -8.89
CA VAL A 43 1.27 14.67 -9.67
C VAL A 43 1.66 13.82 -10.88
N PRO A 44 2.06 14.42 -12.01
CA PRO A 44 2.48 13.65 -13.17
C PRO A 44 3.66 12.70 -12.83
N PRO A 45 3.73 11.48 -13.40
CA PRO A 45 4.80 10.51 -13.13
C PRO A 45 6.23 11.06 -13.31
N GLU A 46 6.42 11.98 -14.26
CA GLU A 46 7.70 12.67 -14.50
C GLU A 46 8.09 13.69 -13.41
N CYS A 47 7.21 13.94 -12.44
CA CYS A 47 7.42 14.87 -11.34
C CYS A 47 7.93 14.21 -10.06
N PHE A 48 8.01 12.88 -10.01
CA PHE A 48 8.42 12.17 -8.81
C PHE A 48 9.19 10.88 -9.11
N ILE A 49 9.88 10.37 -8.10
CA ILE A 49 10.45 9.02 -8.08
C ILE A 49 9.56 8.16 -7.20
N PHE A 50 9.07 7.04 -7.71
CA PHE A 50 8.32 6.07 -6.92
C PHE A 50 9.28 5.23 -6.08
N HIS A 51 8.97 5.08 -4.80
CA HIS A 51 9.75 4.28 -3.86
C HIS A 51 8.89 3.13 -3.33
N LEU A 52 9.48 1.94 -3.36
CA LEU A 52 9.02 0.77 -2.63
C LEU A 52 10.20 0.27 -1.80
N ASP A 53 10.10 0.38 -0.49
CA ASP A 53 11.11 -0.11 0.45
C ASP A 53 10.49 -1.13 1.39
N ALA A 54 11.26 -2.12 1.83
CA ALA A 54 10.82 -3.10 2.81
C ALA A 54 11.66 -2.95 4.07
N THR A 55 11.04 -2.48 5.15
CA THR A 55 11.72 -2.44 6.45
C THR A 55 11.34 -3.66 7.26
N TYR A 56 12.35 -4.45 7.62
CA TYR A 56 12.25 -5.49 8.62
C TYR A 56 12.35 -4.84 10.00
N LYS A 57 11.20 -4.60 10.66
CA LYS A 57 11.17 -4.24 12.08
C LYS A 57 10.81 -5.47 12.90
N PHE A 58 11.34 -5.56 14.13
CA PHE A 58 11.07 -6.60 15.13
C PHE A 58 9.59 -6.71 15.55
N ASN A 59 8.68 -7.02 14.62
CA ASN A 59 7.42 -7.63 15.01
C ASN A 59 7.71 -9.09 15.39
N GLN A 60 6.89 -9.65 16.27
CA GLN A 60 7.08 -10.99 16.81
C GLN A 60 7.18 -12.07 15.71
N CYS A 61 6.60 -11.83 14.55
CA CYS A 61 6.53 -12.76 13.43
C CYS A 61 7.56 -12.47 12.31
N GLY A 62 8.40 -11.45 12.43
CA GLY A 62 9.36 -11.04 11.40
C GLY A 62 8.78 -10.49 10.09
N TYR A 63 7.49 -10.15 10.02
CA TYR A 63 6.84 -9.72 8.77
C TYR A 63 7.43 -8.42 8.21
N PRO A 64 7.73 -8.33 6.91
CA PRO A 64 8.18 -7.09 6.29
C PRO A 64 7.07 -6.03 6.31
N VAL A 65 7.48 -4.78 6.60
CA VAL A 65 6.64 -3.61 6.39
C VAL A 65 7.10 -2.93 5.10
N LEU A 66 6.27 -3.01 4.06
CA LEU A 66 6.44 -2.27 2.83
C LEU A 66 6.04 -0.82 3.02
N LEU A 67 6.95 0.06 2.63
CA LEU A 67 6.81 1.49 2.66
C LEU A 67 6.68 1.96 1.21
N VAL A 68 5.50 2.47 0.87
CA VAL A 68 5.19 3.03 -0.45
C VAL A 68 5.27 4.53 -0.34
N GLY A 69 6.07 5.16 -1.19
CA GLY A 69 6.29 6.59 -1.16
C GLY A 69 6.67 7.18 -2.50
N ILE A 70 6.70 8.50 -2.55
CA ILE A 70 7.23 9.24 -3.69
C ILE A 70 8.23 10.29 -3.21
N SER A 71 9.31 10.51 -3.96
CA SER A 71 10.17 11.68 -3.75
C SER A 71 9.90 12.72 -4.82
N ASP A 72 9.72 13.97 -4.40
CA ASP A 72 9.52 15.09 -5.32
C ASP A 72 10.84 15.62 -5.91
N ARG A 73 10.75 16.59 -6.83
CA ARG A 73 11.92 17.25 -7.44
C ARG A 73 12.83 17.97 -6.43
N SER A 74 12.33 18.27 -5.23
CA SER A 74 13.12 18.84 -4.14
C SER A 74 13.83 17.77 -3.29
N ARG A 75 13.80 16.50 -3.74
CA ARG A 75 14.34 15.33 -3.03
C ARG A 75 13.69 15.10 -1.66
N ARG A 76 12.46 15.57 -1.47
CA ARG A 76 11.70 15.29 -0.25
C ARG A 76 10.89 14.03 -0.44
N PHE A 77 11.04 13.11 0.49
CA PHE A 77 10.25 11.90 0.55
C PHE A 77 8.85 12.18 1.11
N HIS A 78 7.83 11.62 0.47
CA HIS A 78 6.44 11.71 0.86
C HIS A 78 5.84 10.30 0.95
N LEU A 79 5.37 9.94 2.14
CA LEU A 79 4.68 8.67 2.36
C LEU A 79 3.36 8.62 1.57
N ILE A 80 3.05 7.45 1.01
CA ILE A 80 1.75 7.10 0.40
C ILE A 80 1.04 6.04 1.22
N ALA A 81 1.72 4.94 1.57
CA ALA A 81 1.13 3.86 2.35
C ALA A 81 2.21 3.07 3.12
N LEU A 82 1.81 2.48 4.25
CA LEU A 82 2.57 1.46 4.98
C LEU A 82 1.79 0.15 4.89
N ILE A 83 2.45 -0.97 4.58
CA ILE A 83 1.78 -2.24 4.30
C ILE A 83 2.53 -3.38 4.95
N VAL A 84 1.87 -4.15 5.80
CA VAL A 84 2.41 -5.37 6.39
C VAL A 84 2.07 -6.54 5.47
N ASN A 85 3.09 -7.29 5.08
CA ASN A 85 2.97 -8.51 4.28
C ASN A 85 3.39 -9.70 5.14
N SER A 86 2.59 -10.76 5.18
CA SER A 86 2.98 -11.96 5.94
C SER A 86 4.00 -12.85 5.23
N GLN A 87 4.19 -12.69 3.92
CA GLN A 87 5.12 -13.48 3.10
C GLN A 87 5.87 -12.60 2.11
N GLU A 88 7.04 -13.08 1.70
CA GLU A 88 7.90 -12.46 0.70
C GLU A 88 7.84 -13.18 -0.65
N THR A 89 6.63 -13.48 -1.10
CA THR A 89 6.40 -14.09 -2.41
C THR A 89 5.97 -13.03 -3.41
N GLN A 90 6.28 -13.22 -4.69
CA GLN A 90 5.88 -12.30 -5.75
C GLN A 90 4.37 -11.97 -5.72
N PRO A 91 3.43 -12.94 -5.57
CA PRO A 91 2.01 -12.63 -5.49
C PRO A 91 1.66 -11.67 -4.33
N ILE A 92 2.33 -11.83 -3.19
CA ILE A 92 2.12 -11.01 -1.99
C ILE A 92 2.76 -9.62 -2.12
N PHE A 93 3.74 -9.44 -3.00
CA PHE A 93 4.26 -8.11 -3.35
C PHE A 93 3.45 -7.41 -4.45
N GLN A 94 2.83 -8.16 -5.37
CA GLN A 94 1.99 -7.60 -6.44
C GLN A 94 0.64 -7.07 -5.90
N ALA A 95 0.02 -7.82 -4.99
CA ALA A 95 -1.28 -7.50 -4.42
C ALA A 95 -1.35 -6.11 -3.72
N PRO A 96 -0.37 -5.70 -2.89
CA PRO A 96 -0.30 -4.36 -2.30
C PRO A 96 -0.28 -3.23 -3.34
N LEU A 97 0.50 -3.39 -4.42
CA LEU A 97 0.60 -2.38 -5.48
C LEU A 97 -0.72 -2.26 -6.25
N ALA A 98 -1.37 -3.38 -6.53
CA ALA A 98 -2.69 -3.39 -7.15
C ALA A 98 -3.77 -2.80 -6.22
N ALA A 99 -3.66 -3.02 -4.90
CA ALA A 99 -4.50 -2.36 -3.91
C ALA A 99 -4.30 -0.83 -3.94
N VAL A 100 -3.05 -0.33 -3.93
CA VAL A 100 -2.75 1.10 -4.03
C VAL A 100 -3.39 1.71 -5.28
N ARG A 101 -3.28 1.06 -6.44
CA ARG A 101 -3.93 1.51 -7.68
C ARG A 101 -5.46 1.58 -7.55
N ARG A 102 -6.09 0.55 -6.98
CA ARG A 102 -7.55 0.51 -6.76
C ARG A 102 -8.02 1.64 -5.84
N PHE A 103 -7.33 1.84 -4.72
CA PHE A 103 -7.68 2.88 -3.76
C PHE A 103 -7.41 4.29 -4.30
N TYR A 104 -6.34 4.47 -5.08
CA TYR A 104 -6.11 5.72 -5.80
C TYR A 104 -7.29 6.04 -6.72
N TYR A 105 -7.74 5.08 -7.53
CA TYR A 105 -8.91 5.27 -8.39
C TYR A 105 -10.16 5.62 -7.59
N TRP A 106 -10.44 4.89 -6.51
CA TRP A 106 -11.61 5.13 -5.67
C TRP A 106 -11.60 6.53 -5.02
N ILE A 107 -10.42 7.04 -4.64
CA ILE A 107 -10.28 8.35 -3.98
C ILE A 107 -10.24 9.50 -4.99
N SER A 108 -9.57 9.32 -6.13
CA SER A 108 -9.30 10.40 -7.10
C SER A 108 -10.25 10.43 -8.29
N GLY A 109 -10.92 9.32 -8.59
CA GLY A 109 -11.69 9.12 -9.82
C GLY A 109 -10.82 8.99 -11.08
N LYS A 110 -9.50 8.78 -10.94
CA LYS A 110 -8.55 8.70 -12.05
C LYS A 110 -7.76 7.38 -12.02
N ASP A 111 -7.37 6.89 -13.19
CA ASP A 111 -6.39 5.81 -13.26
C ASP A 111 -5.01 6.31 -12.82
N LEU A 112 -4.31 5.48 -12.04
CA LEU A 112 -2.91 5.72 -11.70
C LEU A 112 -2.06 5.43 -12.94
N GLN A 113 -1.29 6.43 -13.38
CA GLN A 113 -0.42 6.36 -14.56
C GLN A 113 0.96 5.81 -14.24
#